data_AF-A0A1H7E1Q7-F1
#
_entry.id   AF-A0A1H7E1Q7-F1
#
_cell.length_a   1.000
_cell.length_b   1.000
_cell.length_c   1.000
_cell.angle_alpha   90.00
_cell.angle_beta   90.00
_cell.angle_gamma   90.00
#
_symmetry.space_group_name_H-M   'P 1'
#
loop_
_entity.id
_entity.type
_entity.pdbx_description
1 polymer ?
#
loop_
_entity_poly.entity_id
_entity_poly.type
_entity_poly.pdbx_seq_one_letter_code
_entity_poly.pdbx_strand_id
1 'polypeptide(L)' 'EVDEVARGKNRNKSKIRARVEHVFAVVKRLWGFTKVRYRGLAKNANRAFVALALTNVYLSRRRLMAQVRP' A
#
# COMPACT_ATOMS: atom_id res chain seq x y z
N GLU A 1 25.55 -3.66 -25.28
CA GLU A 1 25.60 -2.33 -24.64
C GLU A 1 24.38 -2.17 -23.75
N VAL A 2 24.53 -1.78 -22.48
CA VAL A 2 23.35 -1.60 -21.61
C VAL A 2 22.90 -0.16 -21.71
N ASP A 3 21.70 0.05 -22.24
CA ASP A 3 21.07 1.38 -22.30
C ASP A 3 20.90 1.94 -20.86
N GLU A 4 21.74 2.92 -20.53
CA GLU A 4 21.75 3.56 -19.21
C GLU A 4 20.45 4.32 -18.93
N VAL A 5 19.77 4.82 -19.98
CA VAL A 5 18.48 5.49 -19.87
C VAL A 5 17.40 4.49 -19.48
N ALA A 6 17.38 3.30 -20.10
CA ALA A 6 16.48 2.23 -19.72
C ALA A 6 16.73 1.74 -18.28
N ARG A 7 18.01 1.62 -17.88
CA ARG A 7 18.41 1.23 -16.53
C ARG A 7 17.92 2.23 -15.48
N GLY A 8 18.07 3.54 -15.73
CA GLY A 8 17.56 4.60 -14.87
C GLY A 8 16.04 4.56 -14.70
N LYS A 9 15.30 4.40 -15.80
CA LYS A 9 13.82 4.27 -15.79
C LYS A 9 13.37 3.07 -14.97
N ASN A 10 14.01 1.92 -15.14
CA ASN A 10 13.67 0.71 -14.40
C ASN A 10 13.92 0.87 -12.89
N ARG A 11 15.00 1.53 -12.48
CA ARG A 11 15.28 1.80 -11.06
C ARG A 11 14.15 2.60 -10.40
N ASN A 12 13.64 3.63 -11.08
CA ASN A 12 12.52 4.41 -10.55
C ASN A 12 11.22 3.60 -10.47
N LYS A 13 10.89 2.84 -11.53
CA LYS A 13 9.72 1.94 -11.55
C LYS A 13 9.76 0.93 -10.42
N SER A 14 10.91 0.29 -10.19
CA SER A 14 11.08 -0.69 -9.12
C SER A 14 10.94 -0.08 -7.74
N LYS A 15 11.48 1.13 -7.51
CA LYS A 15 11.33 1.86 -6.24
C LYS A 15 9.85 2.16 -5.93
N ILE A 16 9.09 2.60 -6.93
CA ILE A 16 7.65 2.87 -6.78
C ILE A 16 6.91 1.56 -6.52
N ARG A 17 7.21 0.49 -7.27
CA ARG A 17 6.57 -0.82 -7.13
C ARG A 17 6.75 -1.38 -5.72
N ALA A 18 7.97 -1.33 -5.17
CA ALA A 18 8.25 -1.81 -3.82
C ALA A 18 7.40 -1.10 -2.75
N ARG A 19 7.18 0.23 -2.88
CA ARG A 19 6.30 0.98 -1.97
C ARG A 19 4.86 0.53 -2.06
N VAL A 20 4.35 0.36 -3.28
CA VAL A 20 2.96 -0.05 -3.53
C VAL A 20 2.70 -1.48 -3.10
N GLU A 21 3.64 -2.40 -3.34
CA GLU A 21 3.58 -3.79 -2.86
C GLU A 21 3.44 -3.86 -1.33
N HIS A 22 4.14 -2.98 -0.59
CA HIS A 22 4.03 -2.94 0.86
C HIS A 22 2.62 -2.52 1.34
N VAL A 23 2.02 -1.50 0.70
CA VAL A 23 0.63 -1.10 0.96
C VAL A 23 -0.32 -2.27 0.73
N PHE A 24 -0.19 -2.95 -0.42
CA PHE A 24 -1.03 -4.11 -0.73
C PHE A 24 -0.77 -5.31 0.18
N ALA A 25 0.45 -5.49 0.68
CA ALA A 25 0.75 -6.52 1.67
C ALA A 25 -0.02 -6.29 2.98
N VAL A 26 -0.11 -5.04 3.45
CA VAL A 26 -0.92 -4.71 4.64
C VAL A 26 -2.40 -5.00 4.39
N VAL A 27 -2.96 -4.47 3.32
CA VAL A 27 -4.39 -4.61 3.01
C VAL A 27 -4.78 -6.08 2.77
N LYS A 28 -4.01 -6.80 1.97
CA LYS A 28 -4.36 -8.16 1.55
C LYS A 28 -3.94 -9.23 2.56
N ARG A 29 -2.76 -9.12 3.16
CA ARG A 29 -2.23 -10.15 4.08
C ARG A 29 -2.63 -9.89 5.53
N LEU A 30 -2.36 -8.69 6.07
CA LEU A 30 -2.67 -8.41 7.48
C LEU A 30 -4.18 -8.27 7.73
N TRP A 31 -4.91 -7.63 6.83
CA TRP A 31 -6.35 -7.36 7.01
C TRP A 31 -7.28 -8.27 6.21
N GLY A 32 -6.72 -9.26 5.51
CA GLY A 32 -7.49 -10.30 4.84
C GLY A 32 -8.40 -9.80 3.71
N PHE A 33 -8.12 -8.65 3.09
CA PHE A 33 -8.87 -8.15 1.93
C PHE A 33 -8.44 -8.87 0.63
N THR A 34 -8.54 -10.20 0.62
CA THR A 34 -8.07 -11.06 -0.49
C THR A 34 -9.13 -11.32 -1.54
N LYS A 35 -10.42 -11.35 -1.16
CA LYS A 35 -11.55 -11.61 -2.05
C LYS A 35 -12.49 -10.41 -2.09
N VAL A 36 -12.81 -9.95 -3.31
CA VAL A 36 -13.86 -8.96 -3.55
C VAL A 36 -15.20 -9.68 -3.61
N ARG A 37 -16.24 -9.10 -3.01
CA ARG A 37 -17.62 -9.55 -3.20
C ARG A 37 -18.29 -8.65 -4.24
N TYR A 38 -18.88 -9.24 -5.27
CA TYR A 38 -19.58 -8.52 -6.33
C TYR A 38 -20.95 -7.99 -5.90
N ARG A 39 -21.53 -8.55 -4.83
CA ARG A 39 -22.74 -8.00 -4.20
C ARG A 39 -22.39 -6.77 -3.37
N GLY A 40 -23.16 -5.70 -3.52
CA GLY A 40 -22.99 -4.47 -2.75
C GLY A 40 -21.71 -3.72 -3.12
N LEU A 41 -21.49 -3.48 -4.42
CA LEU A 41 -20.29 -2.83 -4.96
C LEU A 41 -19.95 -1.52 -4.26
N ALA A 42 -20.95 -0.65 -4.00
CA ALA A 42 -20.75 0.60 -3.29
C ALA A 42 -20.18 0.40 -1.88
N LYS A 43 -20.71 -0.56 -1.12
CA LYS A 43 -20.21 -0.90 0.23
C LYS A 43 -18.79 -1.46 0.18
N ASN A 44 -18.49 -2.28 -0.83
CA ASN A 44 -17.15 -2.82 -1.02
C ASN A 44 -16.14 -1.74 -1.42
N ALA A 45 -16.53 -0.79 -2.28
CA ALA A 45 -15.70 0.35 -2.64
C ALA A 45 -15.36 1.21 -1.40
N ASN A 46 -16.37 1.54 -0.60
CA ASN A 46 -16.15 2.25 0.67
C ASN A 46 -15.19 1.51 1.60
N ARG A 47 -15.35 0.19 1.73
CA ARG A 47 -14.42 -0.65 2.51
C ARG A 47 -12.99 -0.59 1.97
N ALA A 48 -12.81 -0.59 0.65
CA ALA A 48 -11.49 -0.48 0.03
C ALA A 48 -10.85 0.90 0.27
N PHE A 49 -11.62 1.99 0.15
CA PHE A 49 -11.13 3.35 0.43
C PHE A 49 -10.67 3.49 1.89
N VAL A 50 -11.50 3.02 2.83
CA VAL A 50 -11.15 3.06 4.26
C VAL A 50 -9.91 2.21 4.55
N ALA A 51 -9.82 1.00 3.99
CA ALA A 51 -8.63 0.16 4.16
C ALA A 51 -7.36 0.85 3.61
N LEU A 52 -7.42 1.46 2.42
CA LEU A 52 -6.26 2.19 1.89
C LEU A 52 -5.87 3.38 2.78
N ALA A 53 -6.83 4.15 3.27
CA ALA A 53 -6.58 5.26 4.19
C ALA A 53 -5.92 4.79 5.50
N LEU A 54 -6.46 3.74 6.11
CA LEU A 54 -5.89 3.14 7.33
C LEU A 54 -4.49 2.59 7.09
N THR A 55 -4.20 2.10 5.89
CA THR A 55 -2.85 1.59 5.57
C THR A 55 -1.82 2.71 5.71
N ASN A 56 -2.13 3.91 5.23
CA ASN A 56 -1.23 5.06 5.38
C ASN A 56 -0.93 5.39 6.86
N VAL A 57 -1.94 5.27 7.72
CA VAL A 57 -1.79 5.42 9.18
C VAL A 57 -0.91 4.30 9.75
N TYR A 58 -1.18 3.04 9.38
CA TYR A 58 -0.41 1.88 9.83
C TYR A 58 1.06 1.92 9.41
N LEU A 59 1.35 2.42 8.20
CA LEU A 59 2.72 2.63 7.73
C LEU A 59 3.43 3.75 8.49
N SER A 60 2.68 4.76 8.92
CA SER A 60 3.19 5.87 9.74
C SER A 60 3.32 5.53 11.23
N ARG A 61 2.91 4.32 11.66
CA ARG A 61 2.82 3.95 13.08
C ARG A 61 4.08 4.20 13.89
N ARG A 62 5.26 3.96 13.32
CA ARG A 62 6.54 4.18 14.04
C ARG A 62 6.75 5.66 14.38
N ARG A 63 6.39 6.55 13.46
CA ARG A 63 6.48 8.00 13.66
C ARG A 63 5.41 8.49 14.64
N LEU A 64 4.18 7.99 14.51
CA LEU A 64 3.07 8.36 15.38
C LEU A 64 3.27 7.89 16.82
N MET A 65 3.70 6.64 17.02
CA MET A 65 3.99 6.08 18.34
C MET A 65 5.23 6.69 19.00
N ALA A 66 6.21 7.17 18.22
CA ALA A 66 7.38 7.86 18.77
C ALA A 66 7.09 9.28 19.28
N GLN A 67 6.01 9.92 18.80
CA GLN A 67 5.55 11.22 19.30
C GLN A 67 4.77 11.08 20.61
N VAL A 68 4.12 9.94 20.83
CA VAL A 68 3.50 9.59 22.11
C VAL A 68 4.61 9.13 23.05
N ARG A 69 5.34 10.08 23.64
CA ARG A 69 6.13 9.78 24.85
C ARG A 69 5.14 9.49 26.00
N PRO A 70 5.42 8.51 26.87
CA PRO A 70 4.62 8.31 28.09
C PRO A 70 4.62 9.57 28.96
#